data_AF-A0AAP2DUM4-F1
#
_entry.id   AF-A0AAP2DUM4-F1
#
_cell.length_a   1.000
_cell.length_b   1.000
_cell.length_c   1.000
_cell.angle_alpha   90.00
_cell.angle_beta   90.00
_cell.angle_gamma   90.00
#
_symmetry.space_group_name_H-M   'P 1'
#
loop_
_entity.id
_entity.type
_entity.pdbx_description
1 polymer ?
#
loop_
_entity_poly.entity_id
_entity_poly.type
_entity_poly.pdbx_seq_one_letter_code
_entity_poly.pdbx_strand_id
1 'polypeptide(L)'
;MKYLSVARFSFLLFLATVCRAQQHSGTGLIHAHNDYVHPIPFLNAYYQEASSIEVDIFLHNGQLCVAHTEQEIDPKKTLAALYLTPLQEKIRFHGGKVYAKGKPLNLMIDLKTPGATTVPALVKVLQKYPTLTSCPSLTITLSGSVPEPTTWSSYPTYIHFDGRPAVHYTPEQLARISMMSDDFSQYTIWNGKGVILAKDRTKIEDVIQSVHARGKKFRFWATPDVVNAWITLGKLGVDYIGTDKVVDLNAFMKETPHVTYTNADVHSVAPAPVLPASTAVARNIIFLIGDGMGLAQQYAGYTANHGALNLFTMPVVGLSITTSADRYITDSAAGATAMASGKKTNNRAVGVDSLSRPIPSIIAPLRQHGFRTGVISTGDITDATPAAFYGHSADRASSEVIAADFLTSDIDVLIGAGSAHFLQRKDGRDLRGELQQKGYTVATDVRTLDTLRSSKFVVLDNTLGLSMKQGRGPLLATTLDKTLQTFSAGQSPFFIMAEGAQIDWGGHSNDIEYVVREMLNFDEAVGRAMQYVAKHPETLLVVTADHETGGLTLLDGDLKKGHIRGHFSTDDHTATPVMVFAYGAGASNFAGVYQNTELYKKMLKVLGIQP
;
A
#
# COMPACT_ATOMS: atom_id res chain seq x y z
N MET A 1 49.39 20.59 59.94
CA MET A 1 48.32 21.57 59.66
C MET A 1 47.73 21.27 58.30
N LYS A 2 46.43 20.94 58.29
CA LYS A 2 45.40 21.15 57.25
C LYS A 2 45.66 20.76 55.77
N TYR A 3 45.02 19.64 55.40
CA TYR A 3 44.12 19.39 54.25
C TYR A 3 44.45 20.00 52.87
N LEU A 4 44.75 19.13 51.89
CA LEU A 4 44.39 19.34 50.48
C LEU A 4 43.24 18.39 50.11
N SER A 5 42.15 18.96 49.62
CA SER A 5 40.89 18.29 49.33
C SER A 5 40.92 17.50 48.02
N VAL A 6 40.43 16.26 48.09
CA VAL A 6 40.03 15.42 46.96
C VAL A 6 38.81 16.05 46.28
N ALA A 7 38.94 16.41 45.00
CA ALA A 7 37.82 16.83 44.17
C ALA A 7 36.99 15.58 43.77
N ARG A 8 35.77 15.48 44.30
CA ARG A 8 34.76 14.51 43.87
C ARG A 8 34.08 15.03 42.60
N PHE A 9 34.33 14.40 41.46
CA PHE A 9 33.48 14.51 40.28
C PHE A 9 32.16 13.79 40.57
N SER A 10 31.07 14.54 40.73
CA SER A 10 29.72 13.98 40.77
C SER A 10 29.24 13.75 39.34
N PHE A 11 29.09 12.50 38.96
CA PHE A 11 28.52 12.07 37.69
C PHE A 11 26.99 12.18 37.79
N LEU A 12 26.43 13.32 37.36
CA LEU A 12 24.98 13.50 37.21
C LEU A 12 24.53 12.77 35.94
N LEU A 13 24.00 11.56 36.11
CA LEU A 13 23.29 10.82 35.07
C LEU A 13 22.00 11.58 34.73
N PHE A 14 22.02 12.39 33.68
CA PHE A 14 20.80 12.89 33.05
C PHE A 14 20.14 11.71 32.32
N LEU A 15 19.24 11.00 33.00
CA LEU A 15 18.23 10.19 32.32
C LEU A 15 17.26 11.16 31.63
N ALA A 16 17.58 11.55 30.41
CA ALA A 16 16.60 12.09 29.49
C ALA A 16 15.62 10.95 29.16
N THR A 17 14.50 10.90 29.87
CA THR A 17 13.32 10.17 29.43
C THR A 17 12.85 10.81 28.13
N VAL A 18 13.38 10.32 27.01
CA VAL A 18 12.79 10.55 25.69
C VAL A 18 11.43 9.89 25.74
N CYS A 19 10.41 10.67 26.09
CA CYS A 19 9.03 10.33 25.87
C CYS A 19 8.89 10.22 24.35
N ARG A 20 9.08 9.01 23.81
CA ARG A 20 8.61 8.67 22.48
C ARG A 20 7.11 8.91 22.52
N ALA A 21 6.66 10.04 21.99
CA ALA A 21 5.30 10.18 21.55
C ALA A 21 5.07 9.03 20.57
N GLN A 22 4.38 7.98 21.02
CA GLN A 22 3.86 6.98 20.10
C GLN A 22 3.02 7.75 19.10
N GLN A 23 3.48 7.82 17.85
CA GLN A 23 2.60 8.22 16.76
C GLN A 23 1.40 7.27 16.85
N HIS A 24 0.22 7.86 17.09
CA HIS A 24 -1.04 7.13 17.14
C HIS A 24 -1.27 6.53 15.75
N SER A 25 -0.79 5.32 15.52
CA SER A 25 -1.05 4.52 14.32
C SER A 25 -2.38 3.77 14.43
N GLY A 26 -3.17 4.04 15.47
CA GLY A 26 -4.49 3.47 15.65
C GLY A 26 -5.46 4.12 14.69
N THR A 27 -5.94 3.35 13.71
CA THR A 27 -7.26 3.55 13.13
C THR A 27 -8.23 3.86 14.28
N GLY A 28 -8.75 5.08 14.33
CA GLY A 28 -9.65 5.55 15.39
C GLY A 28 -10.81 4.59 15.72
N LEU A 29 -11.40 4.78 16.88
CA LEU A 29 -12.55 4.00 17.33
C LEU A 29 -13.78 4.42 16.52
N ILE A 30 -14.63 3.45 16.16
CA ILE A 30 -15.86 3.73 15.42
C ILE A 30 -16.94 4.17 16.41
N HIS A 31 -17.54 5.33 16.16
CA HIS A 31 -18.76 5.78 16.83
C HIS A 31 -19.91 5.79 15.81
N ALA A 32 -20.83 4.85 15.96
CA ALA A 32 -22.05 4.78 15.15
C ALA A 32 -23.02 5.85 15.63
N HIS A 33 -23.12 6.92 14.87
CA HIS A 33 -23.96 8.07 15.14
C HIS A 33 -25.37 7.81 14.57
N ASN A 34 -26.38 8.40 15.21
CA ASN A 34 -27.78 8.26 14.81
C ASN A 34 -28.23 6.80 14.53
N ASP A 35 -27.68 5.81 15.21
CA ASP A 35 -27.81 4.40 14.81
C ASP A 35 -29.28 3.92 14.72
N TYR A 36 -30.17 4.59 15.46
CA TYR A 36 -31.61 4.35 15.48
C TYR A 36 -32.35 4.71 14.18
N VAL A 37 -31.73 5.46 13.25
CA VAL A 37 -32.32 5.74 11.93
C VAL A 37 -32.13 4.59 10.94
N HIS A 38 -31.26 3.62 11.26
CA HIS A 38 -31.00 2.48 10.40
C HIS A 38 -32.14 1.44 10.45
N PRO A 39 -32.30 0.60 9.40
CA PRO A 39 -33.39 -0.39 9.33
C PRO A 39 -33.40 -1.40 10.48
N ILE A 40 -32.23 -1.70 11.06
CA ILE A 40 -32.08 -2.63 12.19
C ILE A 40 -31.23 -1.92 13.27
N PRO A 41 -31.85 -1.05 14.10
CA PRO A 41 -31.17 -0.35 15.18
C PRO A 41 -30.39 -1.32 16.07
N PHE A 42 -29.29 -0.83 16.63
CA PHE A 42 -28.30 -1.55 17.42
C PHE A 42 -27.50 -2.61 16.65
N LEU A 43 -28.18 -3.54 15.97
CA LEU A 43 -27.53 -4.71 15.36
C LEU A 43 -26.60 -4.33 14.22
N ASN A 44 -26.93 -3.31 13.43
CA ASN A 44 -26.07 -2.86 12.33
C ASN A 44 -24.69 -2.45 12.85
N ALA A 45 -24.63 -1.50 13.79
CA ALA A 45 -23.38 -1.06 14.39
C ALA A 45 -22.71 -2.15 15.26
N TYR A 46 -23.49 -2.97 15.96
CA TYR A 46 -22.98 -4.06 16.78
C TYR A 46 -22.21 -5.09 15.95
N TYR A 47 -22.73 -5.53 14.80
CA TYR A 47 -22.04 -6.50 13.96
C TYR A 47 -20.82 -5.93 13.23
N GLN A 48 -20.71 -4.61 13.12
CA GLN A 48 -19.47 -3.94 12.72
C GLN A 48 -18.47 -3.79 13.88
N GLU A 49 -18.81 -4.27 15.07
CA GLU A 49 -18.07 -4.10 16.32
C GLU A 49 -17.74 -2.63 16.62
N ALA A 50 -18.71 -1.73 16.43
CA ALA A 50 -18.54 -0.32 16.78
C ALA A 50 -18.10 -0.17 18.24
N SER A 51 -17.17 0.75 18.49
CA SER A 51 -16.65 1.01 19.84
C SER A 51 -17.58 1.91 20.64
N SER A 52 -18.43 2.66 19.96
CA SER A 52 -19.53 3.41 20.54
C SER A 52 -20.75 3.37 19.64
N ILE A 53 -21.94 3.29 20.23
CA ILE A 53 -23.22 3.32 19.52
C ILE A 53 -24.10 4.38 20.20
N GLU A 54 -24.59 5.34 19.42
CA GLU A 54 -25.43 6.44 19.90
C GLU A 54 -26.92 6.15 19.73
N VAL A 55 -27.71 6.52 20.74
CA VAL A 55 -29.17 6.50 20.70
C VAL A 55 -29.77 7.76 21.32
N ASP A 56 -30.63 8.44 20.58
CA ASP A 56 -31.41 9.58 21.06
C ASP A 56 -32.65 9.09 21.82
N ILE A 57 -32.90 9.65 23.00
CA ILE A 57 -34.09 9.31 23.80
C ILE A 57 -34.88 10.52 24.29
N PHE A 58 -36.20 10.34 24.32
CA PHE A 58 -37.18 11.22 24.96
C PHE A 58 -37.86 10.50 26.13
N LEU A 59 -38.00 11.19 27.26
CA LEU A 59 -38.95 10.78 28.30
C LEU A 59 -40.35 11.27 27.92
N HIS A 60 -41.20 10.36 27.46
CA HIS A 60 -42.56 10.66 27.03
C HIS A 60 -43.55 9.77 27.77
N ASN A 61 -44.49 10.38 28.51
CA ASN A 61 -45.50 9.68 29.32
C ASN A 61 -44.92 8.59 30.26
N GLY A 62 -43.75 8.86 30.84
CA GLY A 62 -43.06 7.93 31.75
C GLY A 62 -42.27 6.80 31.07
N GLN A 63 -42.18 6.81 29.74
CA GLN A 63 -41.48 5.83 28.91
C GLN A 63 -40.29 6.46 28.19
N LEU A 64 -39.22 5.70 27.99
CA LEU A 64 -38.02 6.15 27.26
C LEU A 64 -38.13 5.70 25.81
N CYS A 65 -38.62 6.62 24.97
CA CYS A 65 -38.82 6.41 23.54
C CYS A 65 -37.58 6.84 22.77
N VAL A 66 -37.25 6.11 21.70
CA VAL A 66 -36.15 6.43 20.79
C VAL A 66 -36.68 7.26 19.63
N ALA A 67 -36.18 8.47 19.48
CA ALA A 67 -36.58 9.41 18.42
C ALA A 67 -35.56 10.56 18.34
N HIS A 68 -35.42 11.19 17.16
CA HIS A 68 -34.58 12.38 17.01
C HIS A 68 -35.34 13.65 17.40
N THR A 69 -36.61 13.72 17.00
CA THR A 69 -37.53 14.83 17.30
C THR A 69 -38.77 14.35 18.06
N GLU A 70 -39.47 15.26 18.74
CA GLU A 70 -40.67 14.91 19.51
C GLU A 70 -41.80 14.37 18.61
N GLN A 71 -41.86 14.82 17.35
CA GLN A 71 -42.86 14.39 16.36
C GLN A 71 -42.66 12.94 15.89
N GLU A 72 -41.45 12.39 16.03
CA GLU A 72 -41.10 11.04 15.61
C GLU A 72 -41.37 9.98 16.69
N ILE A 73 -41.84 10.39 17.87
CA ILE A 73 -42.04 9.48 19.00
C ILE A 73 -43.08 8.42 18.64
N ASP A 74 -42.61 7.17 18.56
CA ASP A 74 -43.43 5.97 18.49
C ASP A 74 -43.33 5.24 19.84
N PRO A 75 -44.43 5.10 20.61
CA PRO A 75 -44.44 4.37 21.88
C PRO A 75 -43.97 2.90 21.78
N LYS A 76 -43.93 2.31 20.58
CA LYS A 76 -43.39 0.96 20.36
C LYS A 76 -41.86 0.95 20.28
N LYS A 77 -41.25 2.07 19.86
CA LYS A 77 -39.79 2.22 19.71
C LYS A 77 -39.18 2.71 21.02
N THR A 78 -38.91 1.77 21.92
CA THR A 78 -38.29 2.09 23.22
C THR A 78 -36.81 1.80 23.25
N LEU A 79 -36.09 2.49 24.12
CA LEU A 79 -34.70 2.19 24.42
C LEU A 79 -34.52 0.71 24.84
N ALA A 80 -35.45 0.21 25.65
CA ALA A 80 -35.46 -1.16 26.12
C ALA A 80 -35.57 -2.17 24.96
N ALA A 81 -36.54 -1.97 24.06
CA ALA A 81 -36.80 -2.89 22.95
C ALA A 81 -35.69 -2.85 21.89
N LEU A 82 -35.21 -1.65 21.54
CA LEU A 82 -34.27 -1.48 20.43
C LEU A 82 -32.81 -1.70 20.84
N TYR A 83 -32.43 -1.40 22.09
CA TYR A 83 -31.02 -1.42 22.50
C TYR A 83 -30.75 -2.32 23.71
N LEU A 84 -31.47 -2.15 24.83
CA LEU A 84 -31.08 -2.83 26.08
C LEU A 84 -31.32 -4.34 26.04
N THR A 85 -32.48 -4.77 25.55
CA THR A 85 -32.82 -6.20 25.40
C THR A 85 -31.86 -6.91 24.44
N PRO A 86 -31.66 -6.46 23.19
CA PRO A 86 -30.73 -7.15 22.29
C PRO A 86 -29.28 -7.09 22.77
N LEU A 87 -28.83 -5.99 23.39
CA LEU A 87 -27.48 -5.92 23.98
C LEU A 87 -27.30 -6.92 25.13
N GLN A 88 -28.30 -7.08 26.00
CA GLN A 88 -28.26 -8.07 27.07
C GLN A 88 -28.16 -9.49 26.52
N GLU A 89 -28.91 -9.81 25.46
CA GLU A 89 -28.84 -11.12 24.80
C GLU A 89 -27.45 -11.38 24.24
N LYS A 90 -26.81 -10.37 23.61
CA LYS A 90 -25.43 -10.47 23.13
C LYS A 90 -24.42 -10.67 24.25
N ILE A 91 -24.57 -9.96 25.36
CA ILE A 91 -23.71 -10.15 26.54
C ILE A 91 -23.83 -11.56 27.11
N ARG A 92 -25.05 -12.09 27.21
CA ARG A 92 -25.28 -13.48 27.66
C ARG A 92 -24.66 -14.49 26.70
N PHE A 93 -24.86 -14.27 25.40
CA PHE A 93 -24.30 -15.12 24.35
C PHE A 93 -22.78 -15.20 24.42
N HIS A 94 -22.10 -14.09 24.72
CA HIS A 94 -20.64 -14.02 24.86
C HIS A 94 -20.13 -14.22 26.29
N GLY A 95 -20.92 -14.87 27.15
CA GLY A 95 -20.47 -15.26 28.50
C GLY A 95 -20.15 -14.07 29.42
N GLY A 96 -20.92 -12.99 29.33
CA GLY A 96 -20.77 -11.79 30.18
C GLY A 96 -19.96 -10.65 29.56
N LYS A 97 -19.59 -10.74 28.28
CA LYS A 97 -18.83 -9.72 27.53
C LYS A 97 -19.67 -9.16 26.38
N VAL A 98 -19.47 -7.91 26.00
CA VAL A 98 -20.27 -7.29 24.91
C VAL A 98 -19.95 -7.93 23.55
N TYR A 99 -18.67 -8.03 23.21
CA TYR A 99 -18.18 -8.64 21.99
C TYR A 99 -17.36 -9.90 22.28
N ALA A 100 -17.15 -10.73 21.26
CA ALA A 100 -16.13 -11.76 21.28
C ALA A 100 -14.76 -11.16 21.66
N LYS A 101 -13.93 -11.93 22.38
CA LYS A 101 -12.60 -11.50 22.88
C LYS A 101 -12.61 -10.33 23.88
N GLY A 102 -13.77 -9.81 24.28
CA GLY A 102 -13.89 -8.82 25.37
C GLY A 102 -13.59 -7.38 24.98
N LYS A 103 -13.67 -7.04 23.70
CA LYS A 103 -13.63 -5.64 23.23
C LYS A 103 -14.73 -4.82 23.93
N PRO A 104 -14.42 -3.63 24.46
CA PRO A 104 -15.41 -2.81 25.15
C PRO A 104 -16.37 -2.11 24.17
N LEU A 105 -17.58 -1.80 24.65
CA LEU A 105 -18.57 -0.97 23.98
C LEU A 105 -18.97 0.20 24.88
N ASN A 106 -19.07 1.38 24.28
CA ASN A 106 -19.73 2.53 24.88
C ASN A 106 -21.14 2.72 24.29
N LEU A 107 -22.18 2.39 25.05
CA LEU A 107 -23.56 2.76 24.69
C LEU A 107 -23.79 4.22 25.11
N MET A 108 -23.82 5.10 24.12
CA MET A 108 -24.04 6.53 24.30
C MET A 108 -25.52 6.85 24.17
N ILE A 109 -26.12 7.36 25.23
CA ILE A 109 -27.54 7.69 25.31
C ILE A 109 -27.65 9.22 25.35
N ASP A 110 -28.12 9.81 24.26
CA ASP A 110 -28.31 11.25 24.13
C ASP A 110 -29.70 11.65 24.64
N LEU A 111 -29.74 12.54 25.63
CA LEU A 111 -30.97 12.95 26.29
C LEU A 111 -31.58 14.16 25.57
N LYS A 112 -32.72 13.95 24.89
CA LYS A 112 -33.47 15.05 24.25
C LYS A 112 -34.45 15.75 25.19
N THR A 113 -34.72 15.16 26.36
CA THR A 113 -35.49 15.76 27.46
C THR A 113 -34.57 16.09 28.66
N PRO A 114 -34.94 17.04 29.53
CA PRO A 114 -34.09 17.46 30.65
C PRO A 114 -33.59 16.28 31.51
N GLY A 115 -32.28 16.18 31.70
CA GLY A 115 -31.64 15.05 32.38
C GLY A 115 -32.07 14.89 33.84
N ALA A 116 -32.42 15.99 34.52
CA ALA A 116 -32.91 15.94 35.90
C ALA A 116 -34.14 15.03 36.07
N THR A 117 -34.98 14.89 35.04
CA THR A 117 -36.14 13.98 35.03
C THR A 117 -35.86 12.69 34.26
N THR A 118 -35.09 12.76 33.19
CA THR A 118 -34.82 11.63 32.29
C THR A 118 -33.89 10.60 32.91
N VAL A 119 -32.83 11.03 33.62
CA VAL A 119 -31.84 10.11 34.22
C VAL A 119 -32.44 9.22 35.30
N PRO A 120 -33.27 9.72 36.25
CA PRO A 120 -33.98 8.85 37.20
C PRO A 120 -34.86 7.79 36.51
N ALA A 121 -35.57 8.16 35.44
CA ALA A 121 -36.37 7.22 34.66
C ALA A 121 -35.50 6.15 33.97
N LEU A 122 -34.36 6.56 33.40
CA LEU A 122 -33.36 5.65 32.83
C LEU A 122 -32.78 4.68 33.85
N VAL A 123 -32.41 5.15 35.04
CA VAL A 123 -31.93 4.28 36.12
C VAL A 123 -32.98 3.23 36.49
N LYS A 124 -34.26 3.61 36.60
CA LYS A 124 -35.36 2.67 36.88
C LYS A 124 -35.52 1.61 35.78
N VAL A 125 -35.28 1.96 34.51
CA VAL A 125 -35.27 1.00 33.41
C VAL A 125 -34.05 0.09 33.51
N LEU A 126 -32.83 0.64 33.68
CA LEU A 126 -31.57 -0.11 33.74
C LEU A 126 -31.48 -1.08 34.92
N GLN A 127 -32.15 -0.79 36.04
CA GLN A 127 -32.27 -1.72 37.18
C GLN A 127 -32.90 -3.07 36.80
N LYS A 128 -33.71 -3.12 35.73
CA LYS A 128 -34.28 -4.36 35.19
C LYS A 128 -33.27 -5.18 34.37
N TYR A 129 -32.10 -4.61 34.09
CA TYR A 129 -31.05 -5.18 33.24
C TYR A 129 -29.72 -5.29 34.01
N PRO A 130 -29.64 -6.09 35.10
CA PRO A 130 -28.42 -6.24 35.88
C PRO A 130 -27.23 -6.73 35.05
N THR A 131 -27.49 -7.56 34.03
CA THR A 131 -26.49 -8.01 33.06
C THR A 131 -25.79 -6.86 32.35
N LEU A 132 -26.46 -5.73 32.11
CA LEU A 132 -25.85 -4.54 31.51
C LEU A 132 -25.07 -3.75 32.56
N THR A 133 -25.68 -3.47 33.71
CA THR A 133 -25.07 -2.60 34.74
C THR A 133 -23.86 -3.22 35.42
N SER A 134 -23.69 -4.55 35.35
CA SER A 134 -22.53 -5.26 35.89
C SER A 134 -21.54 -5.74 34.81
N CYS A 135 -21.75 -5.43 33.53
CA CYS A 135 -20.87 -5.90 32.46
C CYS A 135 -19.60 -5.03 32.40
N PRO A 136 -18.40 -5.58 32.66
CA PRO A 136 -17.17 -4.80 32.72
C PRO A 136 -16.72 -4.26 31.36
N SER A 137 -17.18 -4.87 30.26
CA SER A 137 -16.91 -4.43 28.89
C SER A 137 -17.97 -3.46 28.35
N LEU A 138 -18.96 -3.05 29.15
CA LEU A 138 -19.97 -2.08 28.76
C LEU A 138 -19.80 -0.80 29.57
N THR A 139 -19.74 0.34 28.88
CA THR A 139 -19.89 1.66 29.47
C THR A 139 -21.21 2.27 29.00
N ILE A 140 -22.01 2.81 29.93
CA ILE A 140 -23.22 3.56 29.61
C ILE A 140 -22.89 5.04 29.80
N THR A 141 -22.87 5.80 28.71
CA THR A 141 -22.51 7.21 28.69
C THR A 141 -23.71 8.06 28.34
N LEU A 142 -23.98 9.11 29.12
CA LEU A 142 -25.05 10.05 28.85
C LEU A 142 -24.52 11.30 28.15
N SER A 143 -25.23 11.78 27.14
CA SER A 143 -24.98 13.07 26.46
C SER A 143 -26.27 13.86 26.26
N GLY A 144 -26.22 14.94 25.47
CA GLY A 144 -27.34 15.85 25.27
C GLY A 144 -27.64 16.66 26.52
N SER A 145 -28.90 16.68 26.94
CA SER A 145 -29.42 17.46 28.08
C SER A 145 -29.07 16.87 29.44
N VAL A 146 -27.80 16.54 29.68
CA VAL A 146 -27.34 15.93 30.94
C VAL A 146 -27.49 16.87 32.14
N PRO A 147 -27.69 16.34 33.37
CA PRO A 147 -27.67 17.15 34.59
C PRO A 147 -26.32 17.83 34.84
N GLU A 148 -26.32 18.90 35.64
CA GLU A 148 -25.11 19.60 36.04
C GLU A 148 -24.08 18.68 36.72
N PRO A 149 -22.76 18.86 36.47
CA PRO A 149 -21.71 17.97 37.01
C PRO A 149 -21.69 17.84 38.54
N THR A 150 -22.18 18.84 39.26
CA THR A 150 -22.29 18.83 40.73
C THR A 150 -23.27 17.78 41.25
N THR A 151 -24.20 17.33 40.41
CA THR A 151 -25.23 16.32 40.77
C THR A 151 -24.80 14.89 40.45
N TRP A 152 -23.72 14.69 39.70
CA TRP A 152 -23.36 13.37 39.14
C TRP A 152 -23.06 12.31 40.20
N SER A 153 -22.57 12.71 41.37
CA SER A 153 -22.31 11.80 42.51
C SER A 153 -23.57 11.11 43.04
N SER A 154 -24.76 11.68 42.79
CA SER A 154 -26.04 11.10 43.21
C SER A 154 -26.52 9.96 42.29
N TYR A 155 -25.97 9.84 41.07
CA TYR A 155 -26.35 8.78 40.13
C TYR A 155 -25.46 7.54 40.28
N PRO A 156 -25.99 6.32 40.02
CA PRO A 156 -25.23 5.08 40.13
C PRO A 156 -23.91 5.09 39.38
N THR A 157 -22.89 4.44 39.91
CA THR A 157 -21.51 4.48 39.38
C THR A 157 -21.35 3.87 37.98
N TYR A 158 -22.28 3.02 37.54
CA TYR A 158 -22.29 2.50 36.16
C TYR A 158 -22.72 3.56 35.12
N ILE A 159 -23.26 4.70 35.55
CA ILE A 159 -23.59 5.84 34.69
C ILE A 159 -22.37 6.77 34.55
N HIS A 160 -21.92 6.92 33.31
CA HIS A 160 -20.88 7.85 32.90
C HIS A 160 -21.48 8.97 32.04
N PHE A 161 -20.69 10.02 31.81
CA PHE A 161 -21.11 11.21 31.07
C PHE A 161 -20.14 11.54 29.95
N ASP A 162 -20.68 12.11 28.87
CA ASP A 162 -19.92 12.77 27.82
C ASP A 162 -19.57 14.20 28.27
N GLY A 163 -18.28 14.48 28.41
CA GLY A 163 -17.80 15.77 28.89
C GLY A 163 -17.65 16.81 27.77
N ARG A 164 -17.61 18.09 28.16
CA ARG A 164 -17.34 19.20 27.24
C ARG A 164 -15.94 19.77 27.50
N PRO A 165 -15.08 19.94 26.47
CA PRO A 165 -13.71 20.40 26.66
C PRO A 165 -13.60 21.73 27.40
N ALA A 166 -14.54 22.65 27.18
CA ALA A 166 -14.61 23.98 27.79
C ALA A 166 -14.99 23.98 29.28
N VAL A 167 -15.48 22.86 29.83
CA VAL A 167 -15.90 22.76 31.23
C VAL A 167 -14.73 22.28 32.09
N HIS A 168 -14.53 22.96 33.23
CA HIS A 168 -13.58 22.52 34.25
C HIS A 168 -14.25 21.53 35.20
N TYR A 169 -13.72 20.31 35.26
CA TYR A 169 -14.22 19.24 36.11
C TYR A 169 -13.30 19.02 37.30
N THR A 170 -13.86 18.73 38.48
CA THR A 170 -13.07 18.19 39.61
C THR A 170 -12.56 16.78 39.27
N PRO A 171 -11.56 16.25 39.98
CA PRO A 171 -11.08 14.88 39.77
C PRO A 171 -12.20 13.82 39.86
N GLU A 172 -13.13 14.00 40.79
CA GLU A 172 -14.27 13.09 41.00
C GLU A 172 -15.26 13.16 39.82
N GLN A 173 -15.51 14.36 39.30
CA GLN A 173 -16.36 14.54 38.11
C GLN A 173 -15.67 13.98 36.87
N LEU A 174 -14.37 14.22 36.71
CA LEU A 174 -13.57 13.68 35.61
C LEU A 174 -13.57 12.15 35.62
N ALA A 175 -13.59 11.50 36.80
CA ALA A 175 -13.73 10.05 36.92
C ALA A 175 -15.07 9.52 36.38
N ARG A 176 -16.12 10.34 36.35
CA ARG A 176 -17.43 10.01 35.76
C ARG A 176 -17.50 10.22 34.25
N ILE A 177 -16.47 10.79 33.63
CA ILE A 177 -16.41 11.06 32.19
C ILE A 177 -15.75 9.89 31.46
N SER A 178 -16.47 9.26 30.54
CA SER A 178 -15.95 8.16 29.70
C SER A 178 -15.24 8.69 28.44
N MET A 179 -15.74 9.79 27.88
CA MET A 179 -15.23 10.48 26.71
C MET A 179 -15.61 11.96 26.78
N MET A 180 -14.92 12.81 26.03
CA MET A 180 -15.29 14.20 25.84
C MET A 180 -15.55 14.49 24.38
N SER A 181 -16.47 15.41 24.11
CA SER A 181 -16.72 15.80 22.75
C SER A 181 -17.33 17.16 22.53
N ASP A 182 -17.16 17.66 21.31
CA ASP A 182 -17.51 19.01 20.91
C ASP A 182 -18.00 19.08 19.46
N ASP A 183 -18.58 20.22 19.11
CA ASP A 183 -19.06 20.52 17.76
C ASP A 183 -17.89 20.84 16.82
N PHE A 184 -17.74 20.11 15.73
CA PHE A 184 -16.70 20.41 14.75
C PHE A 184 -16.88 21.80 14.12
N SER A 185 -18.12 22.27 13.97
CA SER A 185 -18.47 23.53 13.31
C SER A 185 -18.02 24.77 14.09
N GLN A 186 -17.75 24.62 15.40
CA GLN A 186 -17.16 25.69 16.22
C GLN A 186 -15.71 25.99 15.83
N TYR A 187 -15.02 25.04 15.21
CA TYR A 187 -13.60 25.14 14.90
C TYR A 187 -13.33 25.46 13.44
N THR A 188 -14.17 24.97 12.53
CA THR A 188 -13.98 25.13 11.09
C THR A 188 -15.29 24.96 10.29
N ILE A 189 -15.32 25.55 9.11
CA ILE A 189 -16.37 25.34 8.09
C ILE A 189 -15.99 24.26 7.05
N TRP A 190 -14.90 23.52 7.30
CA TRP A 190 -14.38 22.52 6.39
C TRP A 190 -15.39 21.39 6.15
N ASN A 191 -15.74 21.18 4.89
CA ASN A 191 -16.78 20.23 4.47
C ASN A 191 -16.22 18.85 4.05
N GLY A 192 -14.98 18.55 4.42
CA GLY A 192 -14.33 17.28 4.07
C GLY A 192 -13.62 17.28 2.72
N LYS A 193 -13.57 18.41 2.00
CA LYS A 193 -12.85 18.55 0.72
C LYS A 193 -11.69 19.54 0.85
N GLY A 194 -10.57 19.25 0.19
CA GLY A 194 -9.37 20.08 0.28
C GLY A 194 -8.77 20.06 1.69
N VAL A 195 -8.08 21.15 2.06
CA VAL A 195 -7.35 21.25 3.33
C VAL A 195 -8.10 22.09 4.37
N ILE A 196 -7.96 21.73 5.64
CA ILE A 196 -8.36 22.60 6.76
C ILE A 196 -7.37 23.78 6.81
N LEU A 197 -7.90 25.01 6.96
CA LEU A 197 -7.07 26.21 7.09
C LEU A 197 -6.13 26.10 8.29
N ALA A 198 -4.88 26.54 8.15
CA ALA A 198 -3.86 26.41 9.20
C ALA A 198 -4.34 26.97 10.57
N LYS A 199 -5.00 28.13 10.57
CA LYS A 199 -5.56 28.75 11.78
C LYS A 199 -6.65 27.91 12.47
N ASP A 200 -7.45 27.18 11.69
CA ASP A 200 -8.53 26.34 12.22
C ASP A 200 -7.96 25.02 12.71
N ARG A 201 -6.99 24.48 11.96
CA ARG A 201 -6.23 23.29 12.32
C ARG A 201 -5.58 23.43 13.70
N THR A 202 -4.92 24.55 13.98
CA THR A 202 -4.31 24.79 15.31
C THR A 202 -5.36 24.70 16.43
N LYS A 203 -6.53 25.33 16.27
CA LYS A 203 -7.61 25.26 17.27
C LYS A 203 -8.11 23.83 17.50
N ILE A 204 -8.23 23.06 16.42
CA ILE A 204 -8.64 21.66 16.47
C ILE A 204 -7.59 20.82 17.23
N GLU A 205 -6.32 20.97 16.87
CA GLU A 205 -5.22 20.26 17.54
C GLU A 205 -5.13 20.65 19.03
N ASP A 206 -5.32 21.93 19.37
CA ASP A 206 -5.30 22.42 20.76
C ASP A 206 -6.42 21.80 21.61
N VAL A 207 -7.66 21.74 21.10
CA VAL A 207 -8.76 21.13 21.87
C VAL A 207 -8.52 19.63 22.07
N ILE A 208 -8.08 18.91 21.03
CA ILE A 208 -7.77 17.48 21.11
C ILE A 208 -6.69 17.23 22.17
N GLN A 209 -5.57 17.97 22.09
CA GLN A 209 -4.48 17.88 23.06
C GLN A 209 -4.92 18.21 24.48
N SER A 210 -5.79 19.22 24.66
CA SER A 210 -6.33 19.58 25.98
C SER A 210 -7.13 18.44 26.61
N VAL A 211 -7.84 17.64 25.81
CA VAL A 211 -8.64 16.50 26.26
C VAL A 211 -7.73 15.32 26.57
N HIS A 212 -6.76 15.04 25.70
CA HIS A 212 -5.74 14.01 25.93
C HIS A 212 -4.90 14.27 27.18
N ALA A 213 -4.54 15.53 27.46
CA ALA A 213 -3.83 15.92 28.68
C ALA A 213 -4.63 15.63 29.97
N ARG A 214 -5.96 15.51 29.87
CA ARG A 214 -6.86 15.10 30.96
C ARG A 214 -7.05 13.57 31.03
N GLY A 215 -6.34 12.81 30.20
CA GLY A 215 -6.43 11.35 30.13
C GLY A 215 -7.75 10.85 29.55
N LYS A 216 -8.44 11.66 28.75
CA LYS A 216 -9.73 11.32 28.13
C LYS A 216 -9.59 11.17 26.63
N LYS A 217 -10.47 10.35 26.06
CA LYS A 217 -10.65 10.21 24.62
C LYS A 217 -11.59 11.29 24.10
N PHE A 218 -11.38 11.71 22.86
CA PHE A 218 -12.07 12.81 22.22
C PHE A 218 -12.86 12.37 20.98
N ARG A 219 -14.02 12.99 20.76
CA ARG A 219 -14.75 12.94 19.49
C ARG A 219 -15.23 14.32 19.05
N PHE A 220 -15.40 14.50 17.75
CA PHE A 220 -16.23 15.58 17.22
C PHE A 220 -17.58 15.02 16.78
N TRP A 221 -18.63 15.81 16.94
CA TRP A 221 -19.90 15.64 16.22
C TRP A 221 -20.02 16.72 15.13
N ALA A 222 -21.01 16.59 14.23
CA ALA A 222 -21.15 17.43 13.02
C ALA A 222 -19.92 17.43 12.09
N THR A 223 -19.21 16.31 12.00
CA THR A 223 -18.10 16.15 11.05
C THR A 223 -18.62 15.72 9.67
N PRO A 224 -17.94 16.10 8.58
CA PRO A 224 -18.18 15.50 7.26
C PRO A 224 -17.97 13.98 7.30
N ASP A 225 -18.86 13.20 6.69
CA ASP A 225 -18.84 11.74 6.73
C ASP A 225 -18.43 11.12 5.37
N VAL A 226 -17.15 11.33 5.05
CA VAL A 226 -16.49 10.88 3.80
C VAL A 226 -15.05 10.43 4.08
N VAL A 227 -14.49 9.59 3.20
CA VAL A 227 -13.13 9.01 3.34
C VAL A 227 -12.06 10.06 3.67
N ASN A 228 -12.02 11.19 2.97
CA ASN A 228 -11.03 12.24 3.23
C ASN A 228 -11.16 12.85 4.63
N ALA A 229 -12.40 12.97 5.14
CA ALA A 229 -12.65 13.43 6.50
C ALA A 229 -12.19 12.40 7.53
N TRP A 230 -12.47 11.11 7.32
CA TRP A 230 -11.99 10.04 8.21
C TRP A 230 -10.46 10.00 8.29
N ILE A 231 -9.76 10.11 7.15
CA ILE A 231 -8.29 10.20 7.10
C ILE A 231 -7.82 11.43 7.90
N THR A 232 -8.41 12.59 7.64
CA THR A 232 -7.97 13.86 8.25
C THR A 232 -8.20 13.89 9.76
N LEU A 233 -9.37 13.44 10.22
CA LEU A 233 -9.70 13.37 11.65
C LEU A 233 -8.76 12.40 12.40
N GLY A 234 -8.46 11.25 11.80
CA GLY A 234 -7.46 10.32 12.33
C GLY A 234 -6.07 10.96 12.47
N LYS A 235 -5.63 11.72 11.45
CA LYS A 235 -4.36 12.46 11.49
C LYS A 235 -4.31 13.56 12.56
N LEU A 236 -5.44 14.19 12.85
CA LEU A 236 -5.56 15.21 13.89
C LEU A 236 -5.55 14.62 15.30
N GLY A 237 -5.66 13.29 15.44
CA GLY A 237 -5.67 12.59 16.71
C GLY A 237 -7.06 12.45 17.34
N VAL A 238 -8.13 12.52 16.55
CA VAL A 238 -9.48 12.23 17.04
C VAL A 238 -9.60 10.75 17.38
N ASP A 239 -10.03 10.43 18.61
CA ASP A 239 -10.09 9.04 19.08
C ASP A 239 -11.31 8.29 18.55
N TYR A 240 -12.48 8.93 18.50
CA TYR A 240 -13.69 8.34 17.94
C TYR A 240 -14.11 9.06 16.65
N ILE A 241 -14.15 8.35 15.54
CA ILE A 241 -14.67 8.84 14.28
C ILE A 241 -16.18 8.57 14.24
N GLY A 242 -16.96 9.64 14.28
CA GLY A 242 -18.42 9.59 14.14
C GLY A 242 -18.82 9.35 12.68
N THR A 243 -19.78 8.45 12.46
CA THR A 243 -20.29 8.14 11.13
C THR A 243 -21.74 7.68 11.18
N ASP A 244 -22.50 8.04 10.14
CA ASP A 244 -23.81 7.44 9.85
C ASP A 244 -23.64 6.25 8.86
N LYS A 245 -22.40 5.93 8.45
CA LYS A 245 -22.03 4.88 7.49
C LYS A 245 -21.11 3.85 8.14
N VAL A 246 -21.58 3.26 9.23
CA VAL A 246 -20.78 2.35 10.08
C VAL A 246 -20.13 1.18 9.31
N VAL A 247 -20.81 0.64 8.29
CA VAL A 247 -20.30 -0.44 7.44
C VAL A 247 -19.11 0.05 6.61
N ASP A 248 -19.25 1.19 5.94
CA ASP A 248 -18.22 1.77 5.08
C ASP A 248 -16.99 2.19 5.89
N LEU A 249 -17.19 2.84 7.04
CA LEU A 249 -16.08 3.20 7.92
C LEU A 249 -15.36 1.95 8.43
N ASN A 250 -16.08 0.89 8.83
CA ASN A 250 -15.43 -0.34 9.28
C ASN A 250 -14.61 -1.02 8.18
N ALA A 251 -15.12 -1.04 6.94
CA ALA A 251 -14.36 -1.53 5.78
C ALA A 251 -13.07 -0.70 5.58
N PHE A 252 -13.20 0.63 5.56
CA PHE A 252 -12.07 1.56 5.46
C PHE A 252 -11.00 1.33 6.55
N MET A 253 -11.43 1.06 7.80
CA MET A 253 -10.51 0.80 8.91
C MET A 253 -9.80 -0.55 8.77
N LYS A 254 -10.50 -1.58 8.33
CA LYS A 254 -9.93 -2.92 8.11
C LYS A 254 -8.91 -2.94 6.97
N GLU A 255 -9.13 -2.15 5.93
CA GLU A 255 -8.22 -2.04 4.78
C GLU A 255 -6.97 -1.21 5.09
N THR A 256 -7.06 -0.26 6.03
CA THR A 256 -5.99 0.71 6.32
C THR A 256 -4.58 0.10 6.50
N PRO A 257 -4.39 -1.03 7.21
CA PRO A 257 -3.07 -1.67 7.32
C PRO A 257 -2.48 -2.16 5.99
N HIS A 258 -3.32 -2.49 5.00
CA HIS A 258 -2.88 -2.96 3.67
C HIS A 258 -2.65 -1.81 2.69
N VAL A 259 -3.33 -0.69 2.90
CA VAL A 259 -3.27 0.48 2.00
C VAL A 259 -2.48 1.66 2.58
N THR A 260 -1.77 1.47 3.69
CA THR A 260 -0.81 2.46 4.22
C THR A 260 0.57 1.87 4.44
N TYR A 261 1.60 2.65 4.17
CA TYR A 261 2.98 2.28 4.46
C TYR A 261 3.81 3.52 4.80
N THR A 262 4.77 3.36 5.72
CA THR A 262 5.73 4.40 6.06
C THR A 262 7.12 3.80 5.94
N ASN A 263 7.89 4.32 5.00
CA ASN A 263 9.25 3.86 4.76
C ASN A 263 10.25 4.75 5.50
N ALA A 264 11.05 4.13 6.37
CA ALA A 264 12.09 4.82 7.14
C ALA A 264 13.43 4.89 6.39
N ASP A 265 13.70 3.91 5.52
CA ASP A 265 14.99 3.75 4.87
C ASP A 265 14.97 4.37 3.47
N VAL A 266 15.88 5.30 3.19
CA VAL A 266 16.03 5.91 1.86
C VAL A 266 17.19 5.30 1.10
N HIS A 267 17.01 5.05 -0.19
CA HIS A 267 18.13 4.70 -1.06
C HIS A 267 18.62 5.92 -1.84
N SER A 268 19.91 5.92 -2.15
CA SER A 268 20.58 7.03 -2.82
C SER A 268 20.07 7.24 -4.24
N VAL A 269 19.73 8.48 -4.56
CA VAL A 269 19.40 8.92 -5.92
C VAL A 269 20.53 9.78 -6.44
N ALA A 270 21.19 9.33 -7.50
CA ALA A 270 22.20 10.14 -8.16
C ALA A 270 21.51 11.12 -9.14
N PRO A 271 21.90 12.41 -9.18
CA PRO A 271 21.41 13.29 -10.23
C PRO A 271 21.82 12.73 -11.59
N ALA A 272 20.86 12.57 -12.51
CA ALA A 272 21.18 12.19 -13.89
C ALA A 272 22.19 13.21 -14.45
N PRO A 273 23.38 12.77 -14.87
CA PRO A 273 24.26 13.65 -15.65
C PRO A 273 23.48 14.20 -16.84
N VAL A 274 23.62 15.50 -17.12
CA VAL A 274 23.17 16.06 -18.40
C VAL A 274 24.04 15.42 -19.48
N LEU A 275 23.53 14.38 -20.12
CA LEU A 275 24.20 13.82 -21.29
C LEU A 275 24.10 14.83 -22.42
N PRO A 276 25.19 15.05 -23.19
CA PRO A 276 25.12 15.83 -24.42
C PRO A 276 23.97 15.28 -25.28
N ALA A 277 23.27 16.16 -26.00
CA ALA A 277 22.28 15.74 -26.99
C ALA A 277 22.97 14.86 -28.05
N SER A 278 23.04 13.56 -27.79
CA SER A 278 23.80 12.63 -28.60
C SER A 278 22.88 12.09 -29.68
N THR A 279 23.13 12.54 -30.91
CA THR A 279 22.61 11.92 -32.13
C THR A 279 23.34 10.63 -32.47
N ALA A 280 24.22 10.11 -31.58
CA ALA A 280 24.99 8.91 -31.83
C ALA A 280 24.10 7.67 -31.83
N VAL A 281 24.40 6.77 -32.77
CA VAL A 281 23.86 5.40 -32.82
C VAL A 281 24.23 4.70 -31.50
N ALA A 282 23.25 4.13 -30.82
CA ALA A 282 23.49 3.35 -29.62
C ALA A 282 24.26 2.07 -30.01
N ARG A 283 25.23 1.70 -29.18
CA ARG A 283 25.97 0.44 -29.28
C ARG A 283 25.40 -0.63 -28.37
N ASN A 284 24.88 -0.23 -27.21
CA ASN A 284 24.32 -1.15 -26.22
C ASN A 284 22.92 -0.70 -25.77
N ILE A 285 22.08 -1.65 -25.37
CA ILE A 285 20.78 -1.37 -24.75
C ILE A 285 20.67 -2.10 -23.41
N ILE A 286 20.23 -1.37 -22.39
CA ILE A 286 19.70 -1.90 -21.14
C ILE A 286 18.20 -1.59 -21.14
N PHE A 287 17.38 -2.63 -21.07
CA PHE A 287 15.92 -2.53 -21.06
C PHE A 287 15.38 -3.07 -19.73
N LEU A 288 14.86 -2.17 -18.89
CA LEU A 288 14.33 -2.51 -17.59
C LEU A 288 12.79 -2.50 -17.61
N ILE A 289 12.17 -3.57 -17.13
CA ILE A 289 10.71 -3.70 -17.06
C ILE A 289 10.32 -3.83 -15.58
N GLY A 290 9.53 -2.89 -15.07
CA GLY A 290 8.82 -3.06 -13.80
C GLY A 290 7.43 -3.62 -14.12
N ASP A 291 7.20 -4.90 -13.87
CA ASP A 291 5.90 -5.54 -14.16
C ASP A 291 4.80 -4.85 -13.34
N GLY A 292 3.69 -4.45 -13.98
CA GLY A 292 2.60 -3.73 -13.31
C GLY A 292 2.92 -2.29 -12.85
N MET A 293 4.08 -1.73 -13.22
CA MET A 293 4.61 -0.44 -12.75
C MET A 293 3.96 0.78 -13.43
N GLY A 294 2.69 1.05 -13.12
CA GLY A 294 2.01 2.29 -13.47
C GLY A 294 2.55 3.53 -12.76
N LEU A 295 2.03 4.71 -13.13
CA LEU A 295 2.49 5.99 -12.56
C LEU A 295 2.21 6.09 -11.04
N ALA A 296 1.13 5.47 -10.55
CA ALA A 296 0.80 5.49 -9.13
C ALA A 296 1.78 4.66 -8.29
N GLN A 297 2.23 3.51 -8.81
CA GLN A 297 3.26 2.65 -8.21
C GLN A 297 4.58 3.42 -8.13
N GLN A 298 4.97 4.10 -9.22
CA GLN A 298 6.16 4.96 -9.26
C GLN A 298 6.07 6.10 -8.24
N TYR A 299 4.95 6.81 -8.18
CA TYR A 299 4.80 7.93 -7.25
C TYR A 299 4.68 7.49 -5.78
N ALA A 300 4.16 6.28 -5.52
CA ALA A 300 4.21 5.66 -4.20
C ALA A 300 5.66 5.40 -3.77
N GLY A 301 6.50 4.85 -4.65
CA GLY A 301 7.94 4.72 -4.43
C GLY A 301 8.62 6.08 -4.20
N TYR A 302 8.31 7.09 -5.02
CA TYR A 302 8.83 8.46 -4.86
C TYR A 302 8.48 9.07 -3.51
N THR A 303 7.24 8.88 -3.06
CA THR A 303 6.80 9.36 -1.75
C THR A 303 7.52 8.64 -0.63
N ALA A 304 7.60 7.31 -0.69
CA ALA A 304 8.28 6.47 0.29
C ALA A 304 9.79 6.72 0.35
N ASN A 305 10.41 7.15 -0.75
CA ASN A 305 11.82 7.56 -0.81
C ASN A 305 12.00 9.08 -0.63
N HIS A 306 11.08 9.71 0.07
CA HIS A 306 11.20 11.10 0.54
C HIS A 306 11.36 12.15 -0.56
N GLY A 307 10.71 11.92 -1.70
CA GLY A 307 10.70 12.86 -2.82
C GLY A 307 11.85 12.69 -3.81
N ALA A 308 12.42 11.48 -3.91
CA ALA A 308 13.47 11.17 -4.88
C ALA A 308 13.32 9.76 -5.47
N LEU A 309 13.52 9.61 -6.78
CA LEU A 309 13.74 8.32 -7.46
C LEU A 309 14.77 8.52 -8.57
N ASN A 310 15.62 7.53 -8.83
CA ASN A 310 16.53 7.54 -9.98
C ASN A 310 15.74 7.65 -11.28
N LEU A 311 14.64 6.89 -11.40
CA LEU A 311 13.72 6.92 -12.54
C LEU A 311 13.26 8.34 -12.90
N PHE A 312 12.90 9.14 -11.89
CA PHE A 312 12.37 10.50 -12.09
C PHE A 312 13.46 11.54 -12.43
N THR A 313 14.73 11.14 -12.47
CA THR A 313 15.81 11.99 -12.96
C THR A 313 16.06 11.82 -14.47
N MET A 314 15.44 10.82 -15.12
CA MET A 314 15.63 10.58 -16.55
C MET A 314 14.96 11.68 -17.40
N PRO A 315 15.65 12.25 -18.39
CA PRO A 315 15.20 13.47 -19.07
C PRO A 315 14.15 13.22 -20.18
N VAL A 316 14.04 12.00 -20.70
CA VAL A 316 13.09 11.67 -21.77
C VAL A 316 11.99 10.77 -21.23
N VAL A 317 10.75 11.19 -21.47
CA VAL A 317 9.53 10.52 -21.03
C VAL A 317 8.57 10.34 -22.21
N GLY A 318 7.96 9.17 -22.31
CA GLY A 318 6.89 8.81 -23.23
C GLY A 318 5.80 7.99 -22.54
N LEU A 319 4.77 7.62 -23.31
CA LEU A 319 3.66 6.78 -22.88
C LEU A 319 3.47 5.61 -23.84
N SER A 320 3.33 4.41 -23.28
CA SER A 320 3.13 3.15 -23.99
C SER A 320 1.71 2.64 -23.80
N ILE A 321 0.97 2.44 -24.90
CA ILE A 321 -0.36 1.83 -24.94
C ILE A 321 -0.21 0.32 -24.98
N THR A 322 -0.82 -0.37 -24.02
CA THR A 322 -0.48 -1.75 -23.67
C THR A 322 -1.46 -2.81 -24.16
N THR A 323 -2.63 -2.43 -24.70
CA THR A 323 -3.70 -3.35 -25.16
C THR A 323 -3.18 -4.58 -25.92
N SER A 324 -3.75 -5.76 -25.72
CA SER A 324 -3.38 -6.95 -26.50
C SER A 324 -4.16 -7.05 -27.81
N ALA A 325 -3.95 -8.12 -28.58
CA ALA A 325 -4.68 -8.34 -29.83
C ALA A 325 -6.15 -8.71 -29.60
N ASP A 326 -6.47 -9.36 -28.48
CA ASP A 326 -7.79 -9.91 -28.19
C ASP A 326 -8.48 -9.31 -26.96
N ARG A 327 -7.80 -8.46 -26.19
CA ARG A 327 -8.36 -7.83 -24.98
C ARG A 327 -8.02 -6.34 -24.86
N TYR A 328 -8.93 -5.62 -24.22
CA TYR A 328 -8.74 -4.21 -23.86
C TYR A 328 -7.65 -4.05 -22.79
N ILE A 329 -7.56 -5.01 -21.84
CA ILE A 329 -6.53 -5.07 -20.79
C ILE A 329 -5.60 -6.24 -21.14
N THR A 330 -4.30 -5.94 -21.31
CA THR A 330 -3.28 -6.96 -21.60
C THR A 330 -2.91 -7.74 -20.35
N ASP A 331 -2.35 -8.94 -20.53
CA ASP A 331 -1.51 -9.56 -19.53
C ASP A 331 -0.02 -9.38 -19.86
N SER A 332 0.87 -9.78 -18.95
CA SER A 332 2.32 -9.70 -19.12
C SER A 332 2.81 -10.45 -20.36
N ALA A 333 2.19 -11.58 -20.72
CA ALA A 333 2.61 -12.39 -21.87
C ALA A 333 2.43 -11.64 -23.20
N ALA A 334 1.23 -11.10 -23.42
CA ALA A 334 0.97 -10.29 -24.61
C ALA A 334 1.73 -8.96 -24.58
N GLY A 335 1.83 -8.32 -23.41
CA GLY A 335 2.54 -7.06 -23.21
C GLY A 335 4.03 -7.17 -23.55
N ALA A 336 4.71 -8.16 -22.95
CA ALA A 336 6.11 -8.42 -23.20
C ALA A 336 6.38 -8.94 -24.62
N THR A 337 5.51 -9.81 -25.18
CA THR A 337 5.64 -10.27 -26.57
C THR A 337 5.56 -9.10 -27.56
N ALA A 338 4.68 -8.13 -27.31
CA ALA A 338 4.59 -6.93 -28.13
C ALA A 338 5.87 -6.08 -28.08
N MET A 339 6.46 -5.90 -26.90
CA MET A 339 7.73 -5.17 -26.73
C MET A 339 8.93 -5.93 -27.33
N ALA A 340 8.92 -7.26 -27.24
CA ALA A 340 10.00 -8.12 -27.69
C ALA A 340 9.98 -8.37 -29.20
N SER A 341 8.82 -8.38 -29.86
CA SER A 341 8.68 -8.77 -31.28
C SER A 341 8.13 -7.66 -32.19
N GLY A 342 7.61 -6.58 -31.63
CA GLY A 342 6.92 -5.53 -32.38
C GLY A 342 5.55 -5.94 -32.93
N LYS A 343 4.99 -7.08 -32.49
CA LYS A 343 3.68 -7.58 -32.91
C LYS A 343 2.77 -7.80 -31.69
N LYS A 344 1.51 -7.36 -31.79
CA LYS A 344 0.48 -7.72 -30.81
C LYS A 344 0.17 -9.20 -30.90
N THR A 345 -0.17 -9.81 -29.77
CA THR A 345 -0.64 -11.18 -29.66
C THR A 345 -1.78 -11.28 -28.63
N ASN A 346 -2.36 -12.47 -28.46
CA ASN A 346 -3.45 -12.70 -27.53
C ASN A 346 -2.93 -12.78 -26.09
N ASN A 347 -3.75 -12.45 -25.10
CA ASN A 347 -3.37 -12.66 -23.69
C ASN A 347 -2.94 -14.12 -23.47
N ARG A 348 -2.01 -14.32 -22.54
CA ARG A 348 -1.33 -15.60 -22.22
C ARG A 348 -0.33 -16.09 -23.26
N ALA A 349 -0.31 -15.54 -24.48
CA ALA A 349 0.58 -16.00 -25.54
C ALA A 349 2.01 -15.43 -25.36
N VAL A 350 3.01 -16.29 -25.42
CA VAL A 350 4.44 -15.96 -25.22
C VAL A 350 5.19 -16.18 -26.53
N GLY A 351 5.74 -15.12 -27.12
CA GLY A 351 6.61 -15.23 -28.30
C GLY A 351 5.94 -15.84 -29.55
N VAL A 352 4.62 -15.81 -29.62
CA VAL A 352 3.83 -16.27 -30.77
C VAL A 352 2.88 -15.18 -31.26
N ASP A 353 2.47 -15.22 -32.52
CA ASP A 353 1.43 -14.34 -33.06
C ASP A 353 0.02 -14.75 -32.55
N SER A 354 -1.01 -13.99 -32.93
CA SER A 354 -2.41 -14.26 -32.53
C SER A 354 -2.98 -15.58 -33.08
N LEU A 355 -2.24 -16.27 -33.96
CA LEU A 355 -2.55 -17.61 -34.47
C LEU A 355 -1.65 -18.69 -33.86
N SER A 356 -0.96 -18.37 -32.75
CA SER A 356 -0.04 -19.24 -32.02
C SER A 356 1.17 -19.71 -32.84
N ARG A 357 1.57 -18.97 -33.88
CA ARG A 357 2.78 -19.27 -34.64
C ARG A 357 3.99 -18.57 -34.03
N PRO A 358 5.13 -19.24 -33.82
CA PRO A 358 6.34 -18.61 -33.31
C PRO A 358 6.74 -17.37 -34.11
N ILE A 359 7.08 -16.30 -33.39
CA ILE A 359 7.61 -15.06 -33.96
C ILE A 359 8.97 -14.75 -33.33
N PRO A 360 9.95 -14.30 -34.12
CA PRO A 360 11.25 -13.94 -33.56
C PRO A 360 11.13 -12.75 -32.61
N SER A 361 11.80 -12.83 -31.46
CA SER A 361 12.02 -11.69 -30.58
C SER A 361 13.16 -10.81 -31.10
N ILE A 362 13.40 -9.69 -30.43
CA ILE A 362 14.51 -8.76 -30.68
C ILE A 362 15.87 -9.45 -30.59
N ILE A 363 15.97 -10.58 -29.88
CA ILE A 363 17.21 -11.35 -29.76
C ILE A 363 17.69 -11.84 -31.14
N ALA A 364 16.78 -12.27 -32.03
CA ALA A 364 17.15 -12.82 -33.33
C ALA A 364 17.90 -11.81 -34.24
N PRO A 365 17.38 -10.60 -34.54
CA PRO A 365 18.14 -9.62 -35.31
C PRO A 365 19.40 -9.15 -34.58
N LEU A 366 19.37 -9.00 -33.24
CA LEU A 366 20.55 -8.60 -32.47
C LEU A 366 21.68 -9.64 -32.61
N ARG A 367 21.35 -10.93 -32.57
CA ARG A 367 22.33 -12.00 -32.72
C ARG A 367 23.01 -11.97 -34.09
N GLN A 368 22.25 -11.73 -35.16
CA GLN A 368 22.78 -11.57 -36.52
C GLN A 368 23.80 -10.42 -36.63
N HIS A 369 23.70 -9.43 -35.73
CA HIS A 369 24.60 -8.29 -35.65
C HIS A 369 25.67 -8.44 -34.56
N GLY A 370 25.90 -9.67 -34.05
CA GLY A 370 26.99 -9.98 -33.13
C GLY A 370 26.78 -9.50 -31.69
N PHE A 371 25.54 -9.18 -31.30
CA PHE A 371 25.25 -8.76 -29.93
C PHE A 371 25.37 -9.93 -28.97
N ARG A 372 25.81 -9.60 -27.76
CA ARG A 372 25.60 -10.44 -26.57
C ARG A 372 24.26 -10.13 -25.95
N THR A 373 23.56 -11.14 -25.45
CA THR A 373 22.21 -10.93 -24.92
C THR A 373 22.00 -11.57 -23.55
N GLY A 374 21.33 -10.85 -22.67
CA GLY A 374 21.05 -11.27 -21.29
C GLY A 374 19.60 -11.03 -20.91
N VAL A 375 19.01 -11.97 -20.17
CA VAL A 375 17.65 -11.89 -19.63
C VAL A 375 17.69 -12.18 -18.13
N ILE A 376 17.18 -11.24 -17.33
CA ILE A 376 17.21 -11.26 -15.87
C ILE A 376 15.80 -11.03 -15.34
N SER A 377 15.39 -11.79 -14.33
CA SER A 377 14.14 -11.55 -13.62
C SER A 377 14.29 -11.78 -12.11
N THR A 378 13.56 -10.99 -11.33
CA THR A 378 13.28 -11.23 -9.90
C THR A 378 11.97 -11.99 -9.68
N GLY A 379 11.56 -12.75 -10.69
CA GLY A 379 10.49 -13.73 -10.65
C GLY A 379 10.97 -15.07 -11.19
N ASP A 380 10.01 -15.94 -11.52
CA ASP A 380 10.30 -17.16 -12.25
C ASP A 380 10.81 -16.81 -13.66
N ILE A 381 11.96 -17.35 -14.04
CA ILE A 381 12.57 -17.00 -15.32
C ILE A 381 11.77 -17.49 -16.53
N THR A 382 10.85 -18.43 -16.32
CA THR A 382 9.91 -18.97 -17.30
C THR A 382 8.56 -18.26 -17.31
N ASP A 383 8.35 -17.28 -16.43
CA ASP A 383 7.16 -16.45 -16.47
C ASP A 383 7.17 -15.54 -17.71
N ALA A 384 6.01 -14.99 -18.03
CA ALA A 384 5.69 -14.33 -19.29
C ALA A 384 6.71 -13.29 -19.76
N THR A 385 7.10 -12.36 -18.90
CA THR A 385 7.94 -11.21 -19.27
C THR A 385 9.34 -11.64 -19.74
N PRO A 386 10.12 -12.44 -18.98
CA PRO A 386 11.37 -12.97 -19.47
C PRO A 386 11.18 -13.97 -20.61
N ALA A 387 10.16 -14.82 -20.53
CA ALA A 387 9.90 -15.83 -21.55
C ALA A 387 9.60 -15.22 -22.93
N ALA A 388 8.99 -14.04 -23.02
CA ALA A 388 8.69 -13.39 -24.30
C ALA A 388 9.95 -13.07 -25.16
N PHE A 389 11.13 -13.07 -24.54
CA PHE A 389 12.40 -12.83 -25.25
C PHE A 389 13.02 -14.11 -25.82
N TYR A 390 12.55 -15.31 -25.44
CA TYR A 390 13.18 -16.57 -25.85
C TYR A 390 12.26 -17.79 -26.06
N GLY A 391 11.11 -17.82 -25.41
CA GLY A 391 10.14 -18.91 -25.46
C GLY A 391 9.05 -18.69 -26.49
N HIS A 392 8.43 -19.78 -26.93
CA HIS A 392 7.35 -19.79 -27.92
C HIS A 392 6.22 -20.72 -27.46
N SER A 393 5.20 -20.16 -26.83
CA SER A 393 4.05 -20.91 -26.33
C SER A 393 2.75 -20.16 -26.53
N ALA A 394 1.69 -20.89 -26.88
CA ALA A 394 0.34 -20.35 -26.90
C ALA A 394 -0.19 -20.00 -25.49
N ASP A 395 0.44 -20.55 -24.45
CA ASP A 395 0.03 -20.34 -23.06
C ASP A 395 1.26 -20.22 -22.13
N ARG A 396 1.34 -19.10 -21.40
CA ARG A 396 2.37 -18.76 -20.41
C ARG A 396 2.50 -19.78 -19.27
N ALA A 397 1.48 -20.60 -19.00
CA ALA A 397 1.55 -21.66 -18.00
C ALA A 397 2.44 -22.86 -18.42
N SER A 398 2.95 -22.88 -19.65
CA SER A 398 3.77 -23.98 -20.18
C SER A 398 5.25 -23.85 -19.81
N SER A 399 5.56 -23.64 -18.52
CA SER A 399 6.91 -23.34 -18.03
C SER A 399 8.00 -24.33 -18.44
N GLU A 400 7.71 -25.64 -18.47
CA GLU A 400 8.68 -26.65 -18.93
C GLU A 400 8.93 -26.60 -20.45
N VAL A 401 7.93 -26.22 -21.25
CA VAL A 401 8.10 -26.00 -22.69
C VAL A 401 8.96 -24.75 -22.91
N ILE A 402 8.61 -23.66 -22.24
CA ILE A 402 9.35 -22.40 -22.25
C ILE A 402 10.80 -22.62 -21.83
N ALA A 403 11.06 -23.31 -20.72
CA ALA A 403 12.41 -23.64 -20.28
C ALA A 403 13.22 -24.42 -21.33
N ALA A 404 12.58 -25.31 -22.08
CA ALA A 404 13.24 -26.07 -23.14
C ALA A 404 13.58 -25.20 -24.35
N ASP A 405 12.74 -24.21 -24.71
CA ASP A 405 12.99 -23.27 -25.81
C ASP A 405 14.28 -22.45 -25.58
N PHE A 406 14.67 -22.23 -24.32
CA PHE A 406 15.92 -21.55 -23.99
C PHE A 406 17.16 -22.24 -24.60
N LEU A 407 17.14 -23.57 -24.77
CA LEU A 407 18.26 -24.31 -25.39
C LEU A 407 18.55 -23.86 -26.82
N THR A 408 17.53 -23.41 -27.53
CA THR A 408 17.64 -22.88 -28.90
C THR A 408 17.66 -21.35 -28.93
N SER A 409 17.61 -20.70 -27.77
CA SER A 409 17.75 -19.25 -27.68
C SER A 409 19.19 -18.82 -27.92
N ASP A 410 19.34 -17.64 -28.50
CA ASP A 410 20.63 -16.99 -28.74
C ASP A 410 21.08 -16.13 -27.54
N ILE A 411 20.64 -16.48 -26.33
CA ILE A 411 20.89 -15.74 -25.08
C ILE A 411 22.13 -16.25 -24.37
N ASP A 412 23.06 -15.36 -24.03
CA ASP A 412 24.31 -15.70 -23.34
C ASP A 412 24.14 -15.83 -21.82
N VAL A 413 23.26 -15.00 -21.22
CA VAL A 413 23.06 -14.93 -19.78
C VAL A 413 21.58 -15.03 -19.43
N LEU A 414 21.22 -15.97 -18.56
CA LEU A 414 19.87 -16.12 -18.03
C LEU A 414 19.92 -16.16 -16.50
N ILE A 415 19.16 -15.30 -15.81
CA ILE A 415 19.16 -15.24 -14.34
C ILE A 415 17.74 -15.07 -13.82
N GLY A 416 17.26 -15.97 -12.96
CA GLY A 416 15.96 -15.85 -12.30
C GLY A 416 15.66 -17.00 -11.35
N ALA A 417 14.44 -17.06 -10.83
CA ALA A 417 13.93 -18.21 -10.09
C ALA A 417 13.44 -19.32 -11.04
N GLY A 418 12.67 -20.28 -10.54
CA GLY A 418 12.05 -21.32 -11.38
C GLY A 418 12.96 -22.51 -11.70
N SER A 419 13.95 -22.78 -10.83
CA SER A 419 14.93 -23.87 -11.01
C SER A 419 14.31 -25.25 -11.30
N ALA A 420 13.11 -25.53 -10.78
CA ALA A 420 12.40 -26.77 -11.00
C ALA A 420 12.06 -27.03 -12.49
N HIS A 421 11.77 -25.99 -13.27
CA HIS A 421 11.44 -26.12 -14.70
C HIS A 421 12.62 -26.59 -15.56
N PHE A 422 13.84 -26.46 -15.03
CA PHE A 422 15.07 -26.93 -15.67
C PHE A 422 15.60 -28.22 -15.06
N LEU A 423 15.45 -28.41 -13.75
CA LEU A 423 16.15 -29.45 -12.98
C LEU A 423 15.25 -30.57 -12.45
N GLN A 424 13.94 -30.34 -12.36
CA GLN A 424 12.96 -31.26 -11.75
C GLN A 424 11.79 -31.49 -12.71
N ARG A 425 12.12 -31.80 -13.96
CA ARG A 425 11.14 -31.87 -15.05
C ARG A 425 10.33 -33.15 -15.04
N LYS A 426 9.05 -33.04 -15.42
CA LYS A 426 8.14 -34.18 -15.53
C LYS A 426 8.51 -35.13 -16.66
N ASP A 427 9.12 -34.62 -17.73
CA ASP A 427 9.54 -35.40 -18.90
C ASP A 427 10.88 -36.12 -18.73
N GLY A 428 11.56 -35.94 -17.59
CA GLY A 428 12.84 -36.57 -17.29
C GLY A 428 14.04 -36.02 -18.08
N ARG A 429 13.89 -34.92 -18.84
CA ARG A 429 15.01 -34.29 -19.54
C ARG A 429 15.95 -33.58 -18.57
N ASP A 430 17.26 -33.66 -18.85
CA ASP A 430 18.29 -32.93 -18.11
C ASP A 430 18.72 -31.67 -18.87
N LEU A 431 17.97 -30.57 -18.69
CA LEU A 431 18.32 -29.31 -19.35
C LEU A 431 19.65 -28.74 -18.83
N ARG A 432 20.08 -29.08 -17.62
CA ARG A 432 21.38 -28.64 -17.10
C ARG A 432 22.51 -29.25 -17.92
N GLY A 433 22.47 -30.57 -18.14
CA GLY A 433 23.43 -31.27 -18.98
C GLY A 433 23.41 -30.75 -20.42
N GLU A 434 22.24 -30.54 -21.01
CA GLU A 434 22.08 -29.99 -22.36
C GLU A 434 22.66 -28.56 -22.48
N LEU A 435 22.47 -27.71 -21.46
CA LEU A 435 23.06 -26.38 -21.39
C LEU A 435 24.58 -26.41 -21.22
N GLN A 436 25.10 -27.32 -20.39
CA GLN A 436 26.55 -27.49 -20.23
C GLN A 436 27.23 -27.95 -21.52
N GLN A 437 26.59 -28.85 -22.29
CA GLN A 437 27.06 -29.25 -23.62
C GLN A 437 27.10 -28.08 -24.60
N LYS A 438 26.18 -27.11 -24.45
CA LYS A 438 26.16 -25.84 -25.19
C LYS A 438 27.12 -24.78 -24.64
N GLY A 439 27.93 -25.12 -23.64
CA GLY A 439 28.97 -24.25 -23.08
C GLY A 439 28.50 -23.31 -21.97
N TYR A 440 27.29 -23.49 -21.43
CA TYR A 440 26.83 -22.68 -20.30
C TYR A 440 27.40 -23.21 -18.99
N THR A 441 27.82 -22.29 -18.12
CA THR A 441 27.95 -22.59 -16.70
C THR A 441 26.58 -22.44 -16.04
N VAL A 442 26.06 -23.53 -15.43
CA VAL A 442 24.74 -23.51 -14.76
C VAL A 442 24.92 -23.57 -13.24
N ALA A 443 24.46 -22.54 -12.55
CA ALA A 443 24.47 -22.42 -11.10
C ALA A 443 23.05 -22.26 -10.54
N THR A 444 22.87 -22.61 -9.27
CA THR A 444 21.59 -22.53 -8.56
C THR A 444 21.68 -21.73 -7.27
N ASP A 445 22.67 -20.84 -7.21
CA ASP A 445 23.00 -20.05 -6.04
C ASP A 445 23.57 -18.70 -6.51
N VAL A 446 22.87 -17.61 -6.23
CA VAL A 446 23.30 -16.25 -6.61
C VAL A 446 24.63 -15.83 -5.99
N ARG A 447 25.06 -16.45 -4.89
CA ARG A 447 26.38 -16.18 -4.28
C ARG A 447 27.54 -16.59 -5.20
N THR A 448 27.27 -17.42 -6.20
CA THR A 448 28.28 -17.81 -7.20
C THR A 448 28.60 -16.70 -8.21
N LEU A 449 27.78 -15.64 -8.30
CA LEU A 449 28.00 -14.53 -9.24
C LEU A 449 29.38 -13.89 -9.06
N ASP A 450 29.89 -13.80 -7.84
CA ASP A 450 31.20 -13.19 -7.52
C ASP A 450 32.39 -13.98 -8.09
N THR A 451 32.27 -15.31 -8.15
CA THR A 451 33.33 -16.22 -8.61
C THR A 451 33.15 -16.66 -10.06
N LEU A 452 31.97 -16.45 -10.64
CA LEU A 452 31.66 -16.81 -12.02
C LEU A 452 32.55 -16.04 -13.02
N ARG A 453 33.20 -16.76 -13.93
CA ARG A 453 34.09 -16.19 -14.97
C ARG A 453 33.63 -16.47 -16.40
N SER A 454 32.68 -17.38 -16.59
CA SER A 454 32.14 -17.70 -17.91
C SER A 454 31.45 -16.49 -18.56
N SER A 455 31.57 -16.38 -19.88
CA SER A 455 30.81 -15.43 -20.69
C SER A 455 29.40 -15.93 -21.03
N LYS A 456 29.13 -17.23 -20.85
CA LYS A 456 27.81 -17.86 -21.00
C LYS A 456 27.41 -18.59 -19.72
N PHE A 457 26.29 -18.17 -19.13
CA PHE A 457 25.85 -18.77 -17.87
C PHE A 457 24.35 -18.66 -17.61
N VAL A 458 23.86 -19.59 -16.80
CA VAL A 458 22.49 -19.64 -16.31
C VAL A 458 22.52 -19.72 -14.79
N VAL A 459 21.83 -18.82 -14.10
CA VAL A 459 21.69 -18.82 -12.63
C VAL A 459 20.22 -18.97 -12.26
N LEU A 460 19.87 -20.11 -11.67
CA LEU A 460 18.51 -20.46 -11.29
C LEU A 460 18.39 -20.58 -9.77
N ASP A 461 18.08 -19.47 -9.10
CA ASP A 461 18.00 -19.40 -7.65
C ASP A 461 16.62 -18.92 -7.22
N ASN A 462 15.91 -19.74 -6.45
CA ASN A 462 14.56 -19.42 -6.01
C ASN A 462 14.51 -18.23 -5.03
N THR A 463 15.64 -17.81 -4.44
CA THR A 463 15.70 -16.58 -3.66
C THR A 463 15.38 -15.34 -4.50
N LEU A 464 15.66 -15.36 -5.81
CA LEU A 464 15.28 -14.28 -6.73
C LEU A 464 13.77 -14.10 -6.82
N GLY A 465 12.99 -15.15 -6.59
CA GLY A 465 11.52 -15.13 -6.64
C GLY A 465 10.86 -14.77 -5.31
N LEU A 466 11.62 -14.49 -4.25
CA LEU A 466 11.07 -13.97 -2.99
C LEU A 466 10.67 -12.50 -3.15
N SER A 467 9.66 -12.06 -2.41
CA SER A 467 9.37 -10.62 -2.31
C SER A 467 10.42 -9.91 -1.46
N MET A 468 10.50 -8.59 -1.59
CA MET A 468 11.26 -7.73 -0.70
C MET A 468 10.76 -7.82 0.75
N LYS A 469 9.46 -8.09 0.96
CA LYS A 469 8.89 -8.38 2.30
C LYS A 469 9.43 -9.68 2.89
N GLN A 470 9.81 -10.63 2.04
CA GLN A 470 10.40 -11.93 2.41
C GLN A 470 11.93 -11.93 2.40
N GLY A 471 12.58 -10.78 2.18
CA GLY A 471 14.03 -10.64 2.33
C GLY A 471 14.86 -11.01 1.10
N ARG A 472 14.33 -10.85 -0.13
CA ARG A 472 15.10 -11.04 -1.37
C ARG A 472 16.41 -10.23 -1.40
N GLY A 473 16.42 -9.03 -0.84
CA GLY A 473 17.58 -8.13 -0.88
C GLY A 473 17.80 -7.52 -2.28
N PRO A 474 18.98 -6.91 -2.54
CA PRO A 474 19.23 -6.11 -3.73
C PRO A 474 19.55 -6.94 -4.99
N LEU A 475 19.02 -8.16 -5.10
CA LEU A 475 19.46 -9.13 -6.11
C LEU A 475 19.24 -8.67 -7.56
N LEU A 476 18.23 -7.85 -7.86
CA LEU A 476 18.06 -7.28 -9.20
C LEU A 476 19.28 -6.43 -9.61
N ALA A 477 19.69 -5.50 -8.74
CA ALA A 477 20.87 -4.66 -8.96
C ALA A 477 22.15 -5.50 -9.05
N THR A 478 22.32 -6.49 -8.16
CA THR A 478 23.50 -7.38 -8.15
C THR A 478 23.63 -8.21 -9.44
N THR A 479 22.53 -8.77 -9.93
CA THR A 479 22.51 -9.59 -11.15
C THR A 479 22.70 -8.76 -12.41
N LEU A 480 22.15 -7.54 -12.44
CA LEU A 480 22.39 -6.56 -13.49
C LEU A 480 23.85 -6.13 -13.53
N ASP A 481 24.44 -5.73 -12.40
CA ASP A 481 25.85 -5.32 -12.30
C ASP A 481 26.78 -6.45 -12.77
N LYS A 482 26.48 -7.70 -12.38
CA LYS A 482 27.24 -8.86 -12.85
C LYS A 482 27.17 -9.04 -14.35
N THR A 483 25.98 -8.95 -14.94
CA THR A 483 25.78 -9.13 -16.38
C THR A 483 26.48 -8.02 -17.17
N LEU A 484 26.36 -6.77 -16.71
CA LEU A 484 27.09 -5.63 -17.27
C LEU A 484 28.60 -5.83 -17.21
N GLN A 485 29.14 -6.29 -16.08
CA GLN A 485 30.57 -6.60 -15.94
C GLN A 485 31.00 -7.67 -16.95
N THR A 486 30.25 -8.76 -17.07
CA THR A 486 30.56 -9.85 -18.02
C THR A 486 30.51 -9.37 -19.47
N PHE A 487 29.53 -8.53 -19.84
CA PHE A 487 29.37 -8.05 -21.21
C PHE A 487 30.38 -6.97 -21.58
N SER A 488 30.72 -6.09 -20.65
CA SER A 488 31.69 -5.00 -20.84
C SER A 488 33.15 -5.46 -20.92
N ALA A 489 33.45 -6.69 -20.50
CA ALA A 489 34.79 -7.26 -20.63
C ALA A 489 35.22 -7.50 -22.09
N GLY A 490 34.28 -7.49 -23.04
CA GLY A 490 34.53 -7.69 -24.47
C GLY A 490 34.28 -6.44 -25.32
N GLN A 491 34.44 -6.58 -26.63
CA GLN A 491 34.14 -5.53 -27.63
C GLN A 491 32.80 -5.75 -28.35
N SER A 492 32.05 -6.81 -28.04
CA SER A 492 30.73 -7.02 -28.63
C SER A 492 29.71 -6.01 -28.08
N PRO A 493 28.80 -5.50 -28.92
CA PRO A 493 27.64 -4.77 -28.42
C PRO A 493 26.75 -5.70 -27.60
N PHE A 494 25.86 -5.16 -26.77
CA PHE A 494 24.97 -5.99 -25.97
C PHE A 494 23.55 -5.45 -25.80
N PHE A 495 22.64 -6.38 -25.48
CA PHE A 495 21.28 -6.12 -25.05
C PHE A 495 21.02 -6.86 -23.74
N ILE A 496 20.54 -6.17 -22.72
CA ILE A 496 20.11 -6.76 -21.46
C ILE A 496 18.64 -6.40 -21.25
N MET A 497 17.79 -7.39 -21.05
CA MET A 497 16.47 -7.19 -20.45
C MET A 497 16.54 -7.61 -18.98
N ALA A 498 16.09 -6.75 -18.06
CA ALA A 498 15.99 -7.09 -16.65
C ALA A 498 14.64 -6.65 -16.05
N GLU A 499 14.07 -7.52 -15.22
CA GLU A 499 12.70 -7.35 -14.72
C GLU A 499 12.62 -7.26 -13.19
N GLY A 500 11.91 -6.23 -12.71
CA GLY A 500 11.33 -6.17 -11.37
C GLY A 500 9.92 -6.77 -11.39
N ALA A 501 9.81 -8.09 -11.16
CA ALA A 501 8.59 -8.85 -11.46
C ALA A 501 7.46 -8.67 -10.44
N GLN A 502 7.78 -8.27 -9.20
CA GLN A 502 6.84 -8.38 -8.09
C GLN A 502 6.13 -7.07 -7.71
N ILE A 503 6.38 -5.97 -8.45
CA ILE A 503 5.58 -4.74 -8.32
C ILE A 503 4.11 -5.08 -8.65
N ASP A 504 3.90 -5.81 -9.75
CA ASP A 504 2.63 -6.40 -10.17
C ASP A 504 1.96 -7.25 -9.09
N TRP A 505 2.73 -8.16 -8.46
CA TRP A 505 2.21 -9.06 -7.43
C TRP A 505 1.72 -8.28 -6.20
N GLY A 506 2.40 -7.18 -5.86
CA GLY A 506 1.93 -6.23 -4.85
C GLY A 506 0.62 -5.54 -5.25
N GLY A 507 0.47 -5.20 -6.52
CA GLY A 507 -0.76 -4.68 -7.12
C GLY A 507 -1.92 -5.65 -7.02
N HIS A 508 -1.75 -6.90 -7.47
CA HIS A 508 -2.77 -7.96 -7.34
C HIS A 508 -3.16 -8.24 -5.89
N SER A 509 -2.20 -8.13 -4.96
CA SER A 509 -2.43 -8.36 -3.53
C SER A 509 -3.09 -7.17 -2.83
N ASN A 510 -3.29 -6.04 -3.52
CA ASN A 510 -3.75 -4.77 -2.94
C ASN A 510 -2.95 -4.36 -1.69
N ASP A 511 -1.63 -4.56 -1.72
CA ASP A 511 -0.72 -4.33 -0.60
C ASP A 511 0.28 -3.23 -0.95
N ILE A 512 0.07 -2.03 -0.39
CA ILE A 512 0.88 -0.86 -0.71
C ILE A 512 2.32 -0.99 -0.22
N GLU A 513 2.56 -1.69 0.91
CA GLU A 513 3.91 -1.96 1.39
C GLU A 513 4.66 -2.84 0.40
N TYR A 514 3.98 -3.86 -0.14
CA TYR A 514 4.56 -4.76 -1.12
C TYR A 514 4.93 -4.00 -2.41
N VAL A 515 3.98 -3.26 -2.99
CA VAL A 515 4.23 -2.40 -4.17
C VAL A 515 5.42 -1.48 -3.96
N VAL A 516 5.45 -0.75 -2.84
CA VAL A 516 6.49 0.24 -2.57
C VAL A 516 7.86 -0.41 -2.43
N ARG A 517 7.99 -1.48 -1.66
CA ARG A 517 9.30 -2.14 -1.46
C ARG A 517 9.87 -2.69 -2.76
N GLU A 518 9.03 -3.24 -3.61
CA GLU A 518 9.42 -3.73 -4.94
C GLU A 518 9.82 -2.56 -5.87
N MET A 519 9.04 -1.47 -5.86
CA MET A 519 9.34 -0.27 -6.63
C MET A 519 10.68 0.36 -6.23
N LEU A 520 10.99 0.42 -4.93
CA LEU A 520 12.27 0.94 -4.44
C LEU A 520 13.44 0.04 -4.87
N ASN A 521 13.28 -1.29 -4.75
CA ASN A 521 14.29 -2.24 -5.21
C ASN A 521 14.54 -2.17 -6.72
N PHE A 522 13.48 -1.93 -7.51
CA PHE A 522 13.60 -1.70 -8.94
C PHE A 522 14.32 -0.38 -9.25
N ASP A 523 14.00 0.71 -8.53
CA ASP A 523 14.64 2.01 -8.73
C ASP A 523 16.14 2.00 -8.37
N GLU A 524 16.58 1.17 -7.43
CA GLU A 524 18.01 0.93 -7.19
C GLU A 524 18.71 0.35 -8.43
N ALA A 525 18.09 -0.62 -9.11
CA ALA A 525 18.62 -1.20 -10.35
C ALA A 525 18.61 -0.17 -11.51
N VAL A 526 17.59 0.69 -11.59
CA VAL A 526 17.57 1.85 -12.50
C VAL A 526 18.79 2.74 -12.23
N GLY A 527 19.06 3.07 -10.95
CA GLY A 527 20.23 3.85 -10.55
C GLY A 527 21.55 3.22 -11.00
N ARG A 528 21.71 1.89 -10.87
CA ARG A 528 22.89 1.16 -11.36
C ARG A 528 23.04 1.25 -12.88
N ALA A 529 21.95 1.05 -13.62
CA ALA A 529 21.97 1.19 -15.07
C ALA A 529 22.34 2.63 -15.50
N MET A 530 21.83 3.65 -14.82
CA MET A 530 22.16 5.05 -15.11
C MET A 530 23.65 5.35 -14.85
N GLN A 531 24.21 4.82 -13.76
CA GLN A 531 25.65 4.94 -13.47
C GLN A 531 26.51 4.27 -14.54
N TYR A 532 26.05 3.14 -15.09
CA TYR A 532 26.70 2.50 -16.22
C TYR A 532 26.64 3.38 -17.47
N VAL A 533 25.45 3.85 -17.87
CA VAL A 533 25.26 4.73 -19.04
C VAL A 533 26.12 5.99 -18.96
N ALA A 534 26.25 6.58 -17.77
CA ALA A 534 27.10 7.76 -17.55
C ALA A 534 28.59 7.51 -17.88
N LYS A 535 29.08 6.28 -17.69
CA LYS A 535 30.46 5.87 -18.00
C LYS A 535 30.60 5.31 -19.43
N HIS A 536 29.49 4.94 -20.05
CA HIS A 536 29.41 4.29 -21.35
C HIS A 536 28.39 5.03 -22.24
N PRO A 537 28.71 6.25 -22.74
CA PRO A 537 27.74 7.17 -23.37
C PRO A 537 27.11 6.67 -24.68
N GLU A 538 27.65 5.59 -25.24
CA GLU A 538 27.12 4.82 -26.37
C GLU A 538 26.03 3.80 -25.97
N THR A 539 25.60 3.81 -24.70
CA THR A 539 24.55 2.92 -24.17
C THR A 539 23.23 3.66 -24.07
N LEU A 540 22.14 3.00 -24.47
CA LEU A 540 20.78 3.41 -24.19
C LEU A 540 20.25 2.64 -22.98
N LEU A 541 19.61 3.35 -22.06
CA LEU A 541 18.74 2.78 -21.03
C LEU A 541 17.29 3.14 -21.38
N VAL A 542 16.41 2.13 -21.40
CA VAL A 542 14.96 2.29 -21.47
C VAL A 542 14.35 1.60 -20.25
N VAL A 543 13.44 2.29 -19.56
CA VAL A 543 12.70 1.77 -18.41
C VAL A 543 11.21 1.91 -18.67
N THR A 544 10.43 0.84 -18.52
CA THR A 544 8.98 0.87 -18.71
C THR A 544 8.29 -0.24 -17.92
N ALA A 545 7.00 -0.44 -18.20
CA ALA A 545 6.19 -1.54 -17.70
C ALA A 545 5.48 -2.22 -18.89
N ASP A 546 4.91 -3.38 -18.65
CA ASP A 546 4.03 -4.11 -19.55
C ASP A 546 2.56 -3.70 -19.41
N HIS A 547 2.11 -3.37 -18.19
CA HIS A 547 0.80 -2.79 -17.83
C HIS A 547 0.82 -2.09 -16.46
N GLU A 548 -0.32 -1.58 -16.01
CA GLU A 548 -0.55 -1.14 -14.61
C GLU A 548 -1.37 -2.21 -13.88
N THR A 549 -1.15 -2.36 -12.57
CA THR A 549 -1.82 -3.38 -11.77
C THR A 549 -2.45 -2.85 -10.48
N GLY A 550 -3.71 -3.23 -10.24
CA GLY A 550 -4.49 -2.92 -9.05
C GLY A 550 -5.34 -1.65 -9.16
N GLY A 551 -5.16 -0.86 -10.23
CA GLY A 551 -5.81 0.43 -10.40
C GLY A 551 -5.54 1.33 -9.21
N LEU A 552 -4.26 1.44 -8.84
CA LEU A 552 -3.80 2.12 -7.63
C LEU A 552 -4.05 3.63 -7.76
N THR A 553 -4.68 4.20 -6.74
CA THR A 553 -4.83 5.65 -6.56
C THR A 553 -4.19 6.07 -5.24
N LEU A 554 -3.59 7.26 -5.21
CA LEU A 554 -2.91 7.77 -4.01
C LEU A 554 -3.82 8.80 -3.35
N LEU A 555 -4.36 8.44 -2.19
CA LEU A 555 -5.36 9.25 -1.50
C LEU A 555 -4.72 10.27 -0.55
N ASP A 556 -3.53 9.99 -0.03
CA ASP A 556 -2.87 10.80 0.98
C ASP A 556 -1.39 10.40 1.16
N GLY A 557 -0.54 11.29 1.68
CA GLY A 557 0.88 11.02 1.89
C GLY A 557 1.65 12.13 2.61
N ASP A 558 2.90 11.86 2.98
CA ASP A 558 3.84 12.81 3.60
C ASP A 558 5.27 12.49 3.12
N LEU A 559 5.78 13.31 2.19
CA LEU A 559 7.13 13.16 1.63
C LEU A 559 8.21 13.13 2.71
N LYS A 560 8.10 13.96 3.76
CA LYS A 560 9.17 14.05 4.78
C LYS A 560 9.22 12.82 5.68
N LYS A 561 8.12 12.07 5.76
CA LYS A 561 8.02 10.86 6.58
C LYS A 561 8.13 9.58 5.76
N GLY A 562 8.16 9.67 4.44
CA GLY A 562 8.04 8.50 3.58
C GLY A 562 6.68 7.79 3.74
N HIS A 563 5.62 8.52 4.12
CA HIS A 563 4.30 7.94 4.38
C HIS A 563 3.41 8.05 3.14
N ILE A 564 2.73 6.95 2.82
CA ILE A 564 1.81 6.87 1.69
C ILE A 564 0.54 6.13 2.10
N ARG A 565 -0.60 6.61 1.58
CA ARG A 565 -1.89 5.93 1.61
C ARG A 565 -2.43 5.76 0.19
N GLY A 566 -2.64 4.50 -0.21
CA GLY A 566 -3.25 4.12 -1.47
C GLY A 566 -4.74 3.78 -1.35
N HIS A 567 -5.32 3.42 -2.49
CA HIS A 567 -6.56 2.69 -2.64
C HIS A 567 -6.53 1.95 -3.98
N PHE A 568 -6.90 0.68 -3.96
CA PHE A 568 -6.93 -0.19 -5.12
C PHE A 568 -8.37 -0.35 -5.61
N SER A 569 -8.57 -0.30 -6.93
CA SER A 569 -9.91 -0.40 -7.53
C SER A 569 -10.23 -1.79 -8.06
N THR A 570 -9.21 -2.64 -8.21
CA THR A 570 -9.30 -4.02 -8.68
C THR A 570 -8.12 -4.81 -8.09
N ASP A 571 -8.20 -6.13 -8.09
CA ASP A 571 -7.08 -7.04 -7.83
C ASP A 571 -6.47 -7.57 -9.15
N ASP A 572 -6.58 -6.81 -10.24
CA ASP A 572 -6.21 -7.20 -11.61
C ASP A 572 -5.56 -6.02 -12.34
N HIS A 573 -5.14 -6.22 -13.58
CA HIS A 573 -4.51 -5.18 -14.40
C HIS A 573 -5.51 -4.09 -14.80
N THR A 574 -5.00 -2.91 -15.16
CA THR A 574 -5.79 -1.85 -15.80
C THR A 574 -5.21 -1.40 -17.14
N ALA A 575 -6.05 -0.75 -17.95
CA ALA A 575 -5.70 -0.30 -19.29
C ALA A 575 -4.97 1.05 -19.35
N THR A 576 -4.54 1.61 -18.21
CA THR A 576 -3.84 2.90 -18.22
C THR A 576 -2.53 2.78 -18.98
N PRO A 577 -2.22 3.69 -19.93
CA PRO A 577 -0.91 3.73 -20.57
C PRO A 577 0.19 3.85 -19.52
N VAL A 578 1.30 3.13 -19.73
CA VAL A 578 2.42 3.11 -18.81
C VAL A 578 3.53 4.04 -19.28
N MET A 579 4.30 4.56 -18.33
CA MET A 579 5.41 5.47 -18.64
C MET A 579 6.55 4.72 -19.34
N VAL A 580 7.23 5.40 -20.26
CA VAL A 580 8.52 4.98 -20.81
C VAL A 580 9.54 6.06 -20.47
N PHE A 581 10.58 5.72 -19.74
CA PHE A 581 11.72 6.60 -19.48
C PHE A 581 12.90 6.17 -20.32
N ALA A 582 13.63 7.13 -20.90
CA ALA A 582 14.84 6.85 -21.66
C ALA A 582 15.99 7.78 -21.29
N TYR A 583 17.21 7.23 -21.27
CA TYR A 583 18.44 7.93 -20.92
C TYR A 583 19.62 7.35 -21.71
N GLY A 584 20.52 8.20 -22.21
CA GLY A 584 21.65 7.73 -23.03
C GLY A 584 21.48 7.95 -24.53
N ALA A 585 22.25 7.20 -25.32
CA ALA A 585 22.31 7.32 -26.78
C ALA A 585 20.93 7.07 -27.42
N GLY A 586 20.47 7.97 -28.28
CA GLY A 586 19.20 7.81 -28.99
C GLY A 586 17.92 7.95 -28.14
N ALA A 587 18.03 8.31 -26.85
CA ALA A 587 16.91 8.38 -25.90
C ALA A 587 15.74 9.25 -26.39
N SER A 588 16.00 10.33 -27.13
CA SER A 588 14.97 11.23 -27.67
C SER A 588 13.95 10.52 -28.59
N ASN A 589 14.26 9.34 -29.13
CA ASN A 589 13.32 8.55 -29.94
C ASN A 589 12.16 7.95 -29.12
N PHE A 590 12.22 8.00 -27.79
CA PHE A 590 11.23 7.42 -26.87
C PHE A 590 10.26 8.46 -26.30
N ALA A 591 10.31 9.72 -26.75
CA ALA A 591 9.30 10.71 -26.42
C ALA A 591 7.97 10.46 -27.16
N GLY A 592 6.86 10.93 -26.59
CA GLY A 592 5.52 10.89 -27.18
C GLY A 592 4.68 9.69 -26.73
N VAL A 593 3.55 9.48 -27.40
CA VAL A 593 2.58 8.41 -27.10
C VAL A 593 2.60 7.39 -28.25
N TYR A 594 2.73 6.10 -27.93
CA TYR A 594 2.81 5.04 -28.94
C TYR A 594 2.35 3.68 -28.39
N GLN A 595 2.11 2.73 -29.28
CA GLN A 595 1.83 1.34 -28.91
C GLN A 595 3.10 0.67 -28.36
N ASN A 596 2.97 -0.24 -27.40
CA ASN A 596 4.10 -1.01 -26.86
C ASN A 596 4.91 -1.76 -27.93
N THR A 597 4.32 -2.10 -29.08
CA THR A 597 5.01 -2.65 -30.26
C THR A 597 6.07 -1.71 -30.87
N GLU A 598 5.95 -0.40 -30.66
CA GLU A 598 6.94 0.56 -31.16
C GLU A 598 8.24 0.53 -30.36
N LEU A 599 8.26 -0.03 -29.13
CA LEU A 599 9.49 -0.18 -28.35
C LEU A 599 10.50 -1.07 -29.09
N TYR A 600 10.05 -2.18 -29.67
CA TYR A 600 10.85 -3.04 -30.55
C TYR A 600 11.51 -2.24 -31.69
N LYS A 601 10.69 -1.51 -32.45
CA LYS A 601 11.15 -0.76 -33.63
C LYS A 601 12.09 0.38 -33.24
N LYS A 602 11.79 1.10 -32.16
CA LYS A 602 12.61 2.19 -31.65
C LYS A 602 13.98 1.69 -31.17
N MET A 603 14.02 0.55 -30.46
CA MET A 603 15.28 -0.08 -30.03
C MET A 603 16.14 -0.49 -31.22
N LEU A 604 15.59 -1.16 -32.23
CA LEU A 604 16.36 -1.50 -33.44
C LEU A 604 16.83 -0.26 -34.21
N LYS A 605 15.97 0.75 -34.34
CA LYS A 605 16.30 2.01 -35.01
C LYS A 605 17.51 2.72 -34.37
N VAL A 606 17.56 2.82 -33.05
CA VAL A 606 18.69 3.50 -32.38
C VAL A 606 20.00 2.71 -32.50
N LEU A 607 19.94 1.39 -32.73
CA LEU A 607 21.09 0.54 -33.00
C LEU A 607 21.50 0.57 -34.49
N GLY A 608 20.75 1.26 -35.35
CA GLY A 608 20.98 1.26 -36.79
C GLY A 608 20.61 -0.05 -37.49
N ILE A 609 19.78 -0.89 -36.85
CA ILE A 609 19.33 -2.18 -37.38
C ILE A 609 17.95 -1.98 -38.02
N GLN A 610 17.79 -2.45 -39.26
CA GLN A 610 16.48 -2.46 -39.92
C GLN A 610 15.63 -3.63 -39.39
N PRO A 611 14.34 -3.41 -39.06
CA PRO A 611 13.46 -4.44 -38.49
C PRO A 611 13.20 -5.65 -39.40
#